data_AF-A0A925YQV2-F1
#
_entry.id   AF-A0A925YQV2-F1
#
_cell.length_a   1.000
_cell.length_b   1.000
_cell.length_c   1.000
_cell.angle_alpha   90.00
_cell.angle_beta   90.00
_cell.angle_gamma   90.00
#
_symmetry.space_group_name_H-M   'P 1'
#
loop_
_entity.id
_entity.type
_entity.pdbx_description
1 polymer ?
#
loop_
_entity_poly.entity_id
_entity_poly.type
_entity_poly.pdbx_seq_one_letter_code
_entity_poly.pdbx_strand_id
1 'polypeptide(L)'
;WGIDGCSVPTWAIPLRNMALGFARLAAPDHAPGQRIIKAARVHPFMVAGTDRFDTSLMRALPRVFVKTGAEGVYCGCIPHAGLGIALKCDDGAGRAAEVAIASLLAKLDVWTAEEKQILTRFSRHELSNWRKIGVGEVRAVRSDQSR
;
A
#
# COMPACT_ATOMS: atom_id res chain seq x y z
N TRP A 1 9.73 -20.77 -7.41
CA TRP A 1 10.23 -19.38 -7.52
C TRP A 1 10.24 -19.02 -9.00
N GLY A 2 10.24 -17.73 -9.35
CA GLY A 2 10.34 -17.23 -10.72
C GLY A 2 11.37 -16.09 -10.80
N ILE A 3 11.58 -15.54 -11.99
CA ILE A 3 12.41 -14.35 -12.20
C ILE A 3 11.46 -13.15 -12.40
N ASP A 4 11.65 -12.08 -11.63
CA ASP A 4 10.87 -10.85 -11.80
C ASP A 4 11.44 -9.93 -12.89
N GLY A 5 10.75 -8.81 -13.16
CA GLY A 5 11.20 -7.80 -14.12
C GLY A 5 12.53 -7.13 -13.74
N CYS A 6 13.00 -7.29 -12.50
CA CYS A 6 14.29 -6.81 -12.00
C CYS A 6 15.37 -7.90 -12.00
N SER A 7 15.07 -9.08 -12.54
CA SER A 7 15.95 -10.26 -12.59
C SER A 7 16.25 -10.91 -11.24
N VAL A 8 15.46 -10.64 -10.21
CA VAL A 8 15.64 -11.21 -8.86
C VAL A 8 14.81 -12.50 -8.71
N PRO A 9 15.38 -13.56 -8.10
CA PRO A 9 14.61 -14.75 -7.73
C PRO A 9 13.46 -14.40 -6.79
N THR A 10 12.23 -14.66 -7.24
CA THR A 10 11.00 -14.34 -6.52
C THR A 10 10.32 -15.63 -6.05
N TRP A 11 10.23 -15.80 -4.74
CA TRP A 11 9.59 -16.96 -4.14
C TRP A 11 8.07 -16.80 -4.09
N ALA A 12 7.35 -17.90 -4.28
CA ALA A 12 5.91 -17.92 -4.04
C ALA A 12 5.68 -17.92 -2.53
N ILE A 13 5.05 -16.85 -2.01
CA ILE A 13 4.82 -16.65 -0.58
C ILE A 13 3.32 -16.36 -0.38
N PRO A 14 2.62 -17.02 0.56
CA PRO A 14 1.24 -16.66 0.90
C PRO A 14 1.12 -15.19 1.35
N LEU A 15 0.05 -14.49 0.97
CA LEU A 15 -0.15 -13.08 1.36
C LEU A 15 -0.05 -12.86 2.87
N ARG A 16 -0.62 -13.77 3.67
CA ARG A 16 -0.52 -13.71 5.15
C ARG A 16 0.93 -13.72 5.65
N ASN A 17 1.82 -14.45 4.96
CA ASN A 17 3.22 -14.55 5.33
C ASN A 17 3.98 -13.29 4.90
N MET A 18 3.63 -12.69 3.76
CA MET A 18 4.16 -11.37 3.36
C MET A 18 3.77 -10.30 4.39
N ALA A 19 2.50 -10.24 4.76
CA ALA A 19 2.00 -9.33 5.80
C ALA A 19 2.73 -9.55 7.14
N LEU A 20 2.86 -10.80 7.59
CA LEU A 20 3.61 -11.15 8.81
C LEU A 20 5.08 -10.72 8.73
N GLY A 21 5.72 -10.90 7.57
CA GLY A 21 7.09 -10.46 7.33
C GLY A 21 7.26 -8.96 7.55
N PHE A 22 6.35 -8.15 7.01
CA PHE A 22 6.36 -6.69 7.22
C PHE A 22 6.03 -6.28 8.65
N ALA A 23 5.14 -7.00 9.34
CA ALA A 23 4.86 -6.78 10.76
C ALA A 23 6.14 -6.98 11.61
N ARG A 24 6.85 -8.10 11.36
CA ARG A 24 8.13 -8.42 12.03
C ARG A 24 9.24 -7.46 11.65
N LEU A 25 9.30 -7.02 10.40
CA LEU A 25 10.29 -6.04 9.95
C LEU A 25 10.15 -4.72 10.73
N ALA A 26 8.92 -4.31 11.04
CA ALA A 26 8.65 -3.08 11.78
C ALA A 26 8.53 -3.26 13.30
N ALA A 27 8.86 -4.43 13.84
CA ALA A 27 8.61 -4.75 15.25
C ALA A 27 9.45 -3.88 16.22
N PRO A 28 8.92 -3.56 17.41
CA PRO A 28 9.60 -2.77 18.44
C PRO A 28 10.99 -3.29 18.87
N ASP A 29 11.20 -4.60 18.78
CA ASP A 29 12.43 -5.30 19.16
C ASP A 29 13.40 -5.53 17.99
N HIS A 30 13.01 -5.21 16.76
CA HIS A 30 13.84 -5.38 15.57
C HIS A 30 14.48 -4.05 15.11
N ALA A 31 15.54 -3.63 15.80
CA ALA A 31 16.19 -2.32 15.59
C ALA A 31 16.65 -2.03 14.14
N PRO A 32 17.27 -2.98 13.39
CA PRO A 32 17.61 -2.74 11.98
C PRO A 32 16.39 -2.46 11.10
N GLY A 33 15.32 -3.24 11.29
CA GLY A 33 14.08 -3.07 10.54
C GLY A 33 13.40 -1.73 10.82
N GLN A 34 13.35 -1.30 12.08
CA GLN A 34 12.84 0.04 12.42
C GLN A 34 13.62 1.16 11.75
N ARG A 35 14.94 1.07 11.74
CA ARG A 35 15.79 2.08 11.10
C ARG A 35 15.48 2.19 9.60
N ILE A 36 15.34 1.05 8.91
CA ILE A 36 14.99 1.02 7.48
C ILE A 36 13.60 1.59 7.24
N ILE A 37 12.59 1.11 7.97
CA ILE A 37 11.20 1.56 7.82
C ILE A 37 11.05 3.05 8.15
N LYS A 38 11.72 3.54 9.19
CA LYS A 38 11.75 4.97 9.52
C LYS A 38 12.38 5.79 8.39
N ALA A 39 13.55 5.38 7.88
CA ALA A 39 14.20 6.08 6.78
C ALA A 39 13.32 6.13 5.53
N ALA A 40 12.70 5.01 5.16
CA ALA A 40 11.80 4.92 4.01
C ALA A 40 10.57 5.84 4.14
N ARG A 41 9.99 5.92 5.35
CA ARG A 41 8.84 6.79 5.65
C ARG A 41 9.21 8.27 5.67
N VAL A 42 10.41 8.62 6.13
CA VAL A 42 10.91 10.01 6.14
C VAL A 42 11.34 10.46 4.74
N HIS A 43 11.81 9.54 3.91
CA HIS A 43 12.27 9.83 2.55
C HIS A 43 11.49 9.03 1.48
N PRO A 44 10.16 9.21 1.39
CA PRO A 44 9.32 8.38 0.51
C PRO A 44 9.65 8.54 -0.98
N PHE A 45 10.18 9.70 -1.38
CA PHE A 45 10.67 9.90 -2.75
C PHE A 45 11.77 8.90 -3.13
N MET A 46 12.68 8.57 -2.20
CA MET A 46 13.75 7.60 -2.45
C MET A 46 13.24 6.16 -2.56
N VAL A 47 11.98 5.91 -2.20
CA VAL A 47 11.35 4.58 -2.24
C VAL A 47 10.68 4.30 -3.58
N ALA A 48 10.06 5.30 -4.21
CA ALA A 48 9.31 5.09 -5.45
C ALA A 48 9.46 6.19 -6.51
N GLY A 49 9.87 7.41 -6.14
CA GLY A 49 10.03 8.53 -7.08
C GLY A 49 8.75 9.35 -7.30
N THR A 50 8.70 10.05 -8.43
CA THR A 50 7.64 11.01 -8.79
C THR A 50 6.36 10.31 -9.24
N ASP A 51 5.21 10.91 -8.91
CA ASP A 51 3.86 10.46 -9.35
C ASP A 51 3.53 8.99 -9.02
N ARG A 52 4.18 8.44 -7.99
CA ARG A 52 3.89 7.09 -7.48
C ARG A 52 2.97 7.15 -6.28
N PHE A 53 2.00 6.25 -6.24
CA PHE A 53 1.09 6.08 -5.10
C PHE A 53 1.84 5.93 -3.77
N ASP A 54 2.91 5.12 -3.73
CA ASP A 54 3.70 4.88 -2.52
C ASP A 54 4.25 6.19 -1.94
N THR A 55 4.83 7.02 -2.81
CA THR A 55 5.40 8.32 -2.45
C THR A 55 4.31 9.25 -1.93
N SER A 56 3.21 9.37 -2.67
CA SER A 56 2.11 10.27 -2.34
C SER A 56 1.43 9.88 -1.02
N LEU A 57 1.16 8.59 -0.82
CA LEU A 57 0.52 8.11 0.39
C LEU A 57 1.44 8.28 1.61
N MET A 58 2.71 7.89 1.53
CA MET A 58 3.62 8.03 2.67
C MET A 58 3.93 9.50 3.01
N ARG A 59 3.87 10.42 2.04
CA ARG A 59 3.94 11.87 2.32
C ARG A 59 2.71 12.37 3.07
N ALA A 60 1.52 11.93 2.65
CA ALA A 60 0.26 12.37 3.25
C ALA A 60 -0.02 11.70 4.60
N LEU A 61 0.43 10.45 4.78
CA LEU A 61 0.27 9.68 6.00
C LEU A 61 1.63 9.10 6.45
N PRO A 62 2.49 9.89 7.12
CA PRO A 62 3.84 9.47 7.48
C PRO A 62 3.92 8.30 8.45
N ARG A 63 2.79 7.83 8.99
CA ARG A 63 2.67 6.71 9.94
C ARG A 63 2.56 5.34 9.29
N VAL A 64 2.39 5.27 7.97
CA VAL A 64 2.37 4.01 7.21
C VAL A 64 3.62 3.89 6.34
N PHE A 65 4.12 2.67 6.18
CA PHE A 65 5.00 2.32 5.06
C PHE A 65 4.21 1.43 4.10
N VAL A 66 4.21 1.78 2.82
CA VAL A 66 3.66 0.94 1.75
C VAL A 66 4.63 0.86 0.59
N LYS A 67 4.61 -0.28 -0.08
CA LYS A 67 5.36 -0.49 -1.31
C LYS A 67 4.59 -1.38 -2.28
N THR A 68 4.45 -0.89 -3.50
CA THR A 68 3.94 -1.60 -4.65
C THR A 68 4.94 -2.66 -5.13
N GLY A 69 4.41 -3.80 -5.54
CA GLY A 69 5.11 -4.85 -6.28
C GLY A 69 4.50 -5.04 -7.66
N ALA A 70 5.06 -5.97 -8.44
CA ALA A 70 4.55 -6.30 -9.76
C ALA A 70 3.09 -6.82 -9.71
N GLU A 71 2.34 -6.62 -10.79
CA GLU A 71 1.01 -7.19 -10.98
C GLU A 71 0.03 -6.87 -9.83
N GLY A 72 -0.12 -5.60 -9.46
CA GLY A 72 -1.13 -5.18 -8.49
C GLY A 72 -0.90 -5.67 -7.05
N VAL A 73 0.35 -5.99 -6.70
CA VAL A 73 0.74 -6.31 -5.32
C VAL A 73 1.01 -5.02 -4.54
N TYR A 74 0.57 -4.97 -3.29
CA TYR A 74 1.03 -4.00 -2.30
C TYR A 74 1.39 -4.71 -1.01
N CYS A 75 2.51 -4.31 -0.41
CA CYS A 75 2.86 -4.73 0.94
C CYS A 75 3.26 -3.52 1.79
N GLY A 76 3.23 -3.66 3.11
CA GLY A 76 3.56 -2.55 3.99
C GLY A 76 3.39 -2.86 5.46
N CYS A 77 3.58 -1.85 6.30
CA CYS A 77 3.40 -1.95 7.74
C CYS A 77 2.88 -0.65 8.36
N ILE A 78 2.23 -0.80 9.52
CA ILE A 78 1.77 0.26 10.40
C ILE A 78 2.49 0.08 11.73
N PRO A 79 3.70 0.66 11.90
CA PRO A 79 4.57 0.31 13.03
C PRO A 79 3.94 0.59 14.39
N HIS A 80 3.18 1.70 14.53
CA HIS A 80 2.53 2.04 15.81
C HIS A 80 1.41 1.07 16.21
N ALA A 81 0.91 0.27 15.27
CA ALA A 81 -0.13 -0.73 15.51
C ALA A 81 0.43 -2.16 15.51
N GLY A 82 1.72 -2.35 15.24
CA GLY A 82 2.32 -3.68 15.08
C GLY A 82 1.75 -4.48 13.90
N LEU A 83 1.13 -3.82 12.92
CA LEU A 83 0.47 -4.48 11.80
C LEU A 83 1.36 -4.52 10.57
N GLY A 84 1.30 -5.62 9.84
CA GLY A 84 1.80 -5.75 8.48
C GLY A 84 0.66 -6.03 7.52
N ILE A 85 0.83 -5.62 6.27
CA ILE A 85 -0.22 -5.62 5.26
C ILE A 85 0.33 -6.23 3.99
N ALA A 86 -0.50 -7.03 3.33
CA ALA A 86 -0.28 -7.51 1.97
C ALA A 86 -1.60 -7.54 1.23
N LEU A 87 -1.59 -7.13 -0.02
CA LEU A 87 -2.73 -7.10 -0.93
C LEU A 87 -2.26 -7.52 -2.32
N LYS A 88 -3.10 -8.25 -3.04
CA LYS A 88 -2.92 -8.60 -4.44
C LYS A 88 -4.24 -8.35 -5.16
N CYS A 89 -4.19 -7.58 -6.24
CA CYS A 89 -5.28 -7.55 -7.20
C CYS A 89 -5.17 -8.78 -8.11
N ASP A 90 -6.24 -9.57 -8.21
CA ASP A 90 -6.21 -10.88 -8.87
C ASP A 90 -5.91 -10.77 -10.38
N ASP A 91 -6.46 -9.74 -11.03
CA ASP A 91 -6.23 -9.40 -12.44
C ASP A 91 -4.94 -8.58 -12.67
N GLY A 92 -4.16 -8.31 -11.61
CA GLY A 92 -2.93 -7.54 -11.67
C GLY A 92 -3.10 -6.02 -11.81
N ALA A 93 -4.32 -5.49 -11.80
CA ALA A 93 -4.56 -4.08 -12.10
C ALA A 93 -4.04 -3.13 -11.00
N GLY A 94 -3.00 -2.35 -11.31
CA GLY A 94 -2.42 -1.36 -10.40
C GLY A 94 -3.42 -0.31 -9.90
N ARG A 95 -4.21 0.28 -10.81
CA ARG A 95 -5.25 1.27 -10.46
C ARG A 95 -6.28 0.75 -9.45
N ALA A 96 -6.60 -0.54 -9.50
CA ALA A 96 -7.52 -1.17 -8.55
C ALA A 96 -6.80 -1.48 -7.24
N ALA A 97 -5.55 -1.96 -7.31
CA ALA A 97 -4.73 -2.24 -6.13
C ALA A 97 -4.48 -0.98 -5.27
N GLU A 98 -4.22 0.17 -5.89
CA GLU A 98 -4.04 1.47 -5.22
C GLU A 98 -5.28 1.89 -4.42
N VAL A 99 -6.45 1.86 -5.07
CA VAL A 99 -7.72 2.15 -4.41
C VAL A 99 -8.03 1.14 -3.31
N ALA A 100 -7.75 -0.15 -3.55
CA ALA A 100 -8.01 -1.22 -2.60
C ALA A 100 -7.11 -1.13 -1.35
N ILE A 101 -5.81 -0.84 -1.49
CA ILE A 101 -4.91 -0.69 -0.34
C ILE A 101 -5.27 0.54 0.51
N ALA A 102 -5.61 1.67 -0.12
CA ALA A 102 -6.10 2.85 0.60
C ALA A 102 -7.39 2.56 1.38
N SER A 103 -8.32 1.84 0.76
CA SER A 103 -9.60 1.46 1.38
C SER A 103 -9.42 0.47 2.51
N LEU A 104 -8.51 -0.50 2.36
CA LEU A 104 -8.16 -1.46 3.41
C LEU A 104 -7.58 -0.73 4.63
N LEU A 105 -6.63 0.18 4.39
CA LEU A 105 -6.04 1.01 5.44
C LEU A 105 -7.12 1.82 6.16
N ALA A 106 -8.01 2.50 5.44
CA ALA A 106 -9.07 3.33 6.02
C ALA A 106 -10.03 2.57 6.96
N LYS A 107 -10.18 1.25 6.76
CA LYS A 107 -11.04 0.39 7.59
C LYS A 107 -10.40 -0.01 8.91
N LEU A 108 -9.10 0.20 9.10
CA LEU A 108 -8.43 -0.15 10.35
C LEU A 108 -8.69 0.92 11.42
N ASP A 109 -9.00 0.51 12.63
CA ASP A 109 -9.26 1.42 13.76
C ASP A 109 -7.97 1.85 14.48
N VAL A 110 -6.94 2.16 13.70
CA VAL A 110 -5.61 2.56 14.17
C VAL A 110 -5.25 3.99 13.76
N TRP A 111 -6.20 4.69 13.16
CA TRP A 111 -6.08 6.01 12.55
C TRP A 111 -6.99 7.03 13.23
N THR A 112 -6.55 8.28 13.33
CA THR A 112 -7.41 9.39 13.73
C THR A 112 -8.47 9.70 12.66
N ALA A 113 -9.46 10.54 12.99
CA ALA A 113 -10.48 10.95 12.03
C ALA A 113 -9.87 11.67 10.80
N GLU A 114 -8.86 12.50 11.03
CA GLU A 114 -8.12 13.24 10.00
C GLU A 114 -7.33 12.28 9.09
N GLU A 115 -6.65 11.29 9.68
CA GLU A 115 -5.92 10.27 8.94
C GLU A 115 -6.84 9.38 8.11
N LYS A 116 -8.01 9.01 8.65
CA LYS A 116 -9.05 8.31 7.89
C LYS A 116 -9.55 9.15 6.71
N GLN A 117 -9.66 10.47 6.88
CA GLN A 117 -10.04 11.37 5.78
C GLN A 117 -8.98 11.41 4.68
N ILE A 118 -7.69 11.44 5.05
CA ILE A 118 -6.57 11.34 4.10
C ILE A 118 -6.68 10.03 3.30
N LEU A 119 -6.81 8.89 3.98
CA LEU A 119 -6.94 7.58 3.34
C LEU A 119 -8.16 7.49 2.41
N THR A 120 -9.27 8.12 2.79
CA THR A 120 -10.49 8.18 1.96
C THR A 120 -10.23 8.92 0.64
N ARG A 121 -9.38 9.95 0.61
CA ARG A 121 -9.01 10.63 -0.65
C ARG A 121 -8.25 9.70 -1.59
N PHE A 122 -7.37 8.84 -1.06
CA PHE A 122 -6.64 7.84 -1.85
C PHE A 122 -7.49 6.63 -2.26
N SER A 123 -8.68 6.45 -1.68
CA SER A 123 -9.62 5.38 -2.03
C SER A 123 -10.45 5.66 -3.29
N ARG A 124 -10.17 6.78 -3.99
CA ARG A 124 -10.80 7.16 -5.24
C ARG A 124 -9.74 7.65 -6.21
N HIS A 125 -9.83 7.22 -7.47
CA HIS A 125 -8.93 7.62 -8.53
C HIS A 125 -9.74 8.04 -9.76
N GLU A 126 -9.68 9.32 -10.12
CA GLU A 126 -10.30 9.83 -11.34
C GLU A 126 -9.54 9.35 -12.57
N LEU A 127 -10.27 8.92 -13.59
CA LEU A 127 -9.71 8.50 -14.86
C LEU A 127 -9.91 9.61 -15.87
N SER A 128 -8.84 9.94 -16.60
CA SER A 128 -8.91 10.88 -17.72
C SER A 128 -8.33 10.23 -18.99
N ASN A 129 -8.81 10.69 -20.14
CA ASN A 129 -8.22 10.31 -21.43
C ASN A 129 -6.95 11.12 -21.71
N TRP A 130 -6.29 10.84 -22.84
CA TRP A 130 -5.08 11.57 -23.29
C TRP A 130 -5.28 13.09 -23.45
N ARG A 131 -6.51 13.57 -23.63
CA ARG A 131 -6.87 15.00 -23.68
C ARG A 131 -7.18 15.60 -22.30
N LYS A 132 -6.95 14.85 -21.22
CA LYS A 132 -7.26 15.23 -19.83
C LYS A 132 -8.76 15.43 -19.56
N ILE A 133 -9.62 14.85 -20.39
CA ILE A 133 -11.07 14.84 -20.16
C ILE A 133 -11.39 13.68 -19.22
N GLY A 134 -12.13 13.94 -18.14
CA GLY A 134 -12.59 12.91 -17.22
C GLY A 134 -13.49 11.89 -17.91
N VAL A 135 -13.16 10.60 -17.78
CA VAL A 135 -13.87 9.48 -18.41
C VAL A 135 -14.42 8.47 -17.41
N GLY A 136 -14.18 8.67 -16.12
CA GLY A 136 -14.73 7.82 -15.07
C GLY A 136 -13.93 7.90 -13.77
N GLU A 137 -14.19 6.95 -12.88
CA GLU A 137 -13.46 6.81 -11.62
C GLU A 137 -13.25 5.33 -11.28
N VAL A 138 -12.19 5.05 -10.53
CA VAL A 138 -12.01 3.81 -9.79
C VAL A 138 -12.26 4.12 -8.32
N ARG A 139 -13.19 3.39 -7.69
CA ARG A 139 -13.48 3.52 -6.27
C ARG A 139 -13.76 2.17 -5.63
N ALA A 140 -13.45 2.04 -4.36
CA ALA A 140 -13.89 0.88 -3.60
C ALA A 140 -15.40 0.96 -3.34
N VAL A 141 -16.09 -0.12 -3.64
CA VAL A 141 -17.49 -0.31 -3.27
C VAL A 141 -17.56 -1.19 -2.04
N ARG A 142 -18.46 -0.87 -1.10
CA ARG A 142 -18.82 -1.85 -0.07
C ARG A 142 -19.63 -2.93 -0.76
N SER A 143 -19.19 -4.18 -0.68
CA SER A 143 -20.13 -5.28 -0.78
C SER A 143 -20.79 -5.40 0.58
N ASP A 144 -22.09 -5.12 0.68
CA ASP A 144 -22.88 -5.71 1.76
C ASP A 144 -22.80 -7.24 1.60
N GLN A 145 -22.12 -7.91 2.51
CA GLN A 145 -22.17 -9.35 2.71
C GLN A 145 -22.27 -9.48 4.24
N SER A 146 -23.30 -10.01 4.91
CA SER A 146 -24.28 -11.06 4.60
C SER A 146 -23.74 -12.18 3.71
N ARG A 147 -22.60 -12.72 4.10
CA ARG A 147 -22.25 -14.13 3.88
C ARG A 147 -21.51 -14.64 5.10
#